data_AF-A0A2G9ZT16-F1
#
_entry.id   AF-A0A2G9ZT16-F1
#
_cell.length_a   1.000
_cell.length_b   1.000
_cell.length_c   1.000
_cell.angle_alpha   90.00
_cell.angle_beta   90.00
_cell.angle_gamma   90.00
#
_symmetry.space_group_name_H-M   'P 1'
#
loop_
_entity.id
_entity.type
_entity.pdbx_description
1 polymer ?
#
loop_
_entity_poly.entity_id
_entity_poly.type
_entity_poly.pdbx_seq_one_letter_code
_entity_poly.pdbx_strand_id
1 'polypeptide(L)'
;MNPWSKEEVEAIVADYFLMLCRELKGESYSKMDHRNRLVEKLTPRNAGSVQKKYQTISAALLALNLPYIRGYKPLDNYQTLLIEQIDVHLEKHPEIVGVLTAYAERSLLAPVQRDLFFRATVVDPPEPHPPESGNKERLLRKIMKKYTFVTAEANNSDLKEAGKGFVLDLERARLREEGSLRMADRIEQISAKRASVAPYDILSYECNEKPLFIKVKTTSCGMRFPFSLSAAELAFSAANPDSYRLYRLFDFPEAPRLFILKGRLYDWIRLIPESFLARVE
;
A
#
# COMPACT_ATOMS: atom_id res chain seq x y z
N MET A 1 -30.34 3.99 12.77
CA MET A 1 -29.92 4.48 11.43
C MET A 1 -30.38 3.44 10.42
N ASN A 2 -31.18 3.81 9.41
CA ASN A 2 -31.74 2.83 8.47
C ASN A 2 -30.60 2.11 7.70
N PRO A 3 -30.71 0.79 7.48
CA PRO A 3 -29.72 0.05 6.69
C PRO A 3 -29.63 0.65 5.29
N TRP A 4 -28.44 0.61 4.68
CA TRP A 4 -28.26 1.07 3.29
C TRP A 4 -28.91 0.07 2.33
N SER A 5 -29.80 0.55 1.45
CA SER A 5 -30.38 -0.27 0.39
C SER A 5 -29.33 -0.60 -0.68
N LYS A 6 -29.64 -1.56 -1.55
CA LYS A 6 -28.76 -1.93 -2.65
C LYS A 6 -28.56 -0.74 -3.60
N GLU A 7 -29.62 -0.03 -3.94
CA GLU A 7 -29.62 1.12 -4.85
C GLU A 7 -28.80 2.29 -4.27
N GLU A 8 -28.91 2.54 -2.96
CA GLU A 8 -28.09 3.55 -2.29
C GLU A 8 -26.60 3.16 -2.31
N VAL A 9 -26.28 1.87 -2.12
CA VAL A 9 -24.90 1.36 -2.21
C VAL A 9 -24.36 1.47 -3.64
N GLU A 10 -25.15 1.10 -4.65
CA GLU A 10 -24.78 1.21 -6.06
C GLU A 10 -24.46 2.67 -6.42
N ALA A 11 -25.33 3.61 -6.03
CA ALA A 11 -25.15 5.03 -6.30
C ALA A 11 -23.89 5.62 -5.66
N ILE A 12 -23.61 5.28 -4.39
CA ILE A 12 -22.41 5.80 -3.71
C ILE A 12 -21.12 5.14 -4.19
N VAL A 13 -21.16 3.85 -4.57
CA VAL A 13 -20.00 3.18 -5.18
C VAL A 13 -19.64 3.83 -6.51
N ALA A 14 -20.64 4.10 -7.37
CA ALA A 14 -20.42 4.78 -8.64
C ALA A 14 -19.82 6.19 -8.45
N ASP A 15 -20.39 6.98 -7.53
CA ASP A 15 -19.87 8.32 -7.23
C ASP A 15 -18.45 8.30 -6.65
N TYR A 16 -18.14 7.31 -5.80
CA TYR A 16 -16.80 7.13 -5.26
C TYR A 16 -15.77 6.83 -6.36
N PHE A 17 -16.07 5.95 -7.31
CA PHE A 17 -15.15 5.63 -8.40
C PHE A 17 -14.95 6.79 -9.38
N LEU A 18 -15.95 7.65 -9.60
CA LEU A 18 -15.76 8.89 -10.35
C LEU A 18 -14.66 9.76 -9.71
N MET A 19 -14.68 9.91 -8.38
CA MET A 19 -13.65 10.64 -7.65
C MET A 19 -12.30 9.91 -7.67
N LEU A 20 -12.29 8.59 -7.45
CA LEU A 20 -11.05 7.80 -7.42
C LEU A 20 -10.34 7.86 -8.78
N CYS A 21 -11.05 7.68 -9.90
CA CYS A 21 -10.45 7.76 -11.22
C CYS A 21 -9.82 9.14 -11.50
N ARG A 22 -10.45 10.23 -11.05
CA ARG A 22 -9.87 11.57 -11.14
C ARG A 22 -8.60 11.68 -10.31
N GLU A 23 -8.63 11.23 -9.06
CA GLU A 23 -7.46 11.25 -8.16
C GLU A 23 -6.27 10.48 -8.75
N LEU A 24 -6.50 9.28 -9.28
CA LEU A 24 -5.46 8.45 -9.88
C LEU A 24 -4.89 9.02 -11.18
N LYS A 25 -5.66 9.84 -11.90
CA LYS A 25 -5.20 10.58 -13.09
C LYS A 25 -4.54 11.92 -12.75
N GLY A 26 -4.54 12.33 -11.48
CA GLY A 26 -4.09 13.67 -11.05
C GLY A 26 -5.06 14.79 -11.43
N GLU A 27 -6.32 14.47 -11.74
CA GLU A 27 -7.36 15.44 -12.06
C GLU A 27 -8.00 16.02 -10.78
N SER A 28 -8.29 17.32 -10.80
CA SER A 28 -8.96 17.99 -9.67
C SER A 28 -10.42 17.55 -9.51
N TYR A 29 -10.87 17.38 -8.27
CA TYR A 29 -12.28 17.13 -7.93
C TYR A 29 -12.62 17.67 -6.53
N SER A 30 -13.89 17.98 -6.29
CA SER A 30 -14.38 18.47 -4.98
C SER A 30 -15.13 17.37 -4.24
N LYS A 31 -14.55 16.88 -3.14
CA LYS A 31 -15.21 15.92 -2.22
C LYS A 31 -16.53 16.48 -1.67
N MET A 32 -16.57 17.79 -1.44
CA MET A 32 -17.75 18.47 -0.92
C MET A 32 -18.89 18.46 -1.95
N ASP A 33 -18.59 18.72 -3.23
CA ASP A 33 -19.61 18.79 -4.29
C ASP A 33 -20.22 17.42 -4.56
N HIS A 34 -19.37 16.39 -4.63
CA HIS A 34 -19.81 14.99 -4.77
C HIS A 34 -20.72 14.58 -3.61
N ARG A 35 -20.32 14.88 -2.37
CA ARG A 35 -21.13 14.59 -1.18
C ARG A 35 -22.48 15.32 -1.22
N ASN A 36 -22.49 16.62 -1.55
CA ASN A 36 -23.72 17.41 -1.58
C ASN A 36 -24.70 16.88 -2.64
N ARG A 37 -24.20 16.62 -3.86
CA ARG A 37 -25.00 16.01 -4.93
C ARG A 37 -25.57 14.66 -4.54
N LEU A 38 -24.80 13.83 -3.83
CA LEU A 38 -25.25 12.52 -3.42
C LEU A 38 -26.29 12.59 -2.30
N VAL A 39 -26.16 13.53 -1.36
CA VAL A 39 -27.15 13.79 -0.30
C VAL A 39 -28.51 14.18 -0.91
N GLU A 40 -28.53 15.03 -1.93
CA GLU A 40 -29.77 15.40 -2.63
C GLU A 40 -30.46 14.18 -3.27
N LYS A 41 -29.67 13.27 -3.85
CA LYS A 41 -30.17 12.06 -4.51
C LYS A 41 -30.62 10.97 -3.53
N LEU A 42 -29.90 10.80 -2.41
CA LEU A 42 -30.10 9.72 -1.46
C LEU A 42 -30.89 10.17 -0.24
N THR A 43 -32.04 10.82 -0.42
CA THR A 43 -32.89 11.20 0.72
C THR A 43 -33.43 9.94 1.42
N PRO A 44 -33.30 9.76 2.75
CA PRO A 44 -32.99 10.74 3.80
C PRO A 44 -31.55 10.75 4.34
N ARG A 45 -30.54 10.28 3.59
CA ARG A 45 -29.13 10.31 4.01
C ARG A 45 -28.63 11.73 4.19
N ASN A 46 -27.80 11.93 5.20
CA ASN A 46 -27.13 13.20 5.46
C ASN A 46 -25.63 13.14 5.11
N ALA A 47 -24.99 14.32 5.05
CA ALA A 47 -23.58 14.47 4.70
C ALA A 47 -22.65 13.59 5.55
N GLY A 48 -22.90 13.49 6.86
CA GLY A 48 -22.11 12.65 7.76
C GLY A 48 -22.22 11.15 7.44
N SER A 49 -23.42 10.70 7.05
CA SER A 49 -23.68 9.31 6.67
C SER A 49 -22.99 8.94 5.36
N VAL A 50 -23.04 9.85 4.38
CA VAL A 50 -22.32 9.70 3.09
C VAL A 50 -20.82 9.66 3.31
N GLN A 51 -20.27 10.59 4.11
CA GLN A 51 -18.83 10.62 4.40
C GLN A 51 -18.35 9.34 5.10
N LYS A 52 -19.07 8.85 6.12
CA LYS A 52 -18.75 7.57 6.75
C LYS A 52 -18.82 6.43 5.75
N LYS A 53 -19.79 6.44 4.84
CA LYS A 53 -19.92 5.40 3.82
C LYS A 53 -18.76 5.43 2.81
N TYR A 54 -18.25 6.59 2.40
CA TYR A 54 -17.00 6.67 1.62
C TYR A 54 -15.79 6.10 2.35
N GLN A 55 -15.68 6.30 3.67
CA GLN A 55 -14.63 5.67 4.47
C GLN A 55 -14.80 4.14 4.53
N THR A 56 -16.03 3.64 4.61
CA THR A 56 -16.28 2.18 4.53
C THR A 56 -15.98 1.59 3.15
N ILE A 57 -16.18 2.36 2.06
CA ILE A 57 -15.73 1.96 0.71
C ILE A 57 -14.20 1.86 0.69
N SER A 58 -13.50 2.82 1.29
CA SER A 58 -12.03 2.81 1.38
C SER A 58 -11.52 1.56 2.14
N ALA A 59 -12.21 1.16 3.20
CA ALA A 59 -11.90 -0.09 3.92
C ALA A 59 -12.17 -1.35 3.08
N ALA A 60 -13.29 -1.38 2.36
CA ALA A 60 -13.61 -2.50 1.45
C ALA A 60 -12.59 -2.62 0.31
N LEU A 61 -12.16 -1.50 -0.29
CA LEU A 61 -11.13 -1.48 -1.34
C LEU A 61 -9.77 -1.94 -0.82
N LEU A 62 -9.38 -1.50 0.38
CA LEU A 62 -8.15 -1.96 1.03
C LEU A 62 -8.16 -3.49 1.22
N ALA A 63 -9.28 -4.05 1.68
CA ALA A 63 -9.43 -5.51 1.82
C ALA A 63 -9.50 -6.26 0.49
N LEU A 64 -9.86 -5.58 -0.59
CA LEU A 64 -9.80 -6.09 -1.97
C LEU A 64 -8.44 -5.85 -2.64
N ASN A 65 -7.45 -5.32 -1.90
CA ASN A 65 -6.14 -4.99 -2.42
C ASN A 65 -6.15 -3.92 -3.54
N LEU A 66 -7.08 -2.97 -3.47
CA LEU A 66 -7.25 -1.88 -4.42
C LEU A 66 -6.96 -0.51 -3.77
N PRO A 67 -6.46 0.47 -4.54
CA PRO A 67 -6.24 1.81 -4.03
C PRO A 67 -7.57 2.47 -3.62
N TYR A 68 -7.47 3.41 -2.70
CA TYR A 68 -8.60 4.19 -2.20
C TYR A 68 -8.24 5.67 -2.17
N ILE A 69 -9.26 6.53 -2.03
CA ILE A 69 -9.09 7.98 -1.99
C ILE A 69 -8.36 8.38 -0.71
N ARG A 70 -7.19 9.00 -0.82
CA ARG A 70 -6.29 9.27 0.33
C ARG A 70 -6.95 10.04 1.48
N GLY A 71 -7.84 10.97 1.15
CA GLY A 71 -8.53 11.78 2.17
C GLY A 71 -9.72 11.09 2.84
N TYR A 72 -10.10 9.89 2.42
CA TYR A 72 -11.09 9.06 3.11
C TYR A 72 -10.39 7.93 3.85
N LYS A 73 -9.95 8.21 5.08
CA LYS A 73 -9.32 7.19 5.93
C LYS A 73 -10.26 5.97 6.07
N PRO A 74 -9.79 4.74 5.80
CA PRO A 74 -10.59 3.53 5.93
C PRO A 74 -11.31 3.45 7.28
N LEU A 75 -12.61 3.24 7.22
CA LEU A 75 -13.44 2.95 8.39
C LEU A 75 -13.94 1.52 8.27
N ASP A 76 -13.45 0.65 9.17
CA ASP A 76 -13.82 -0.76 9.20
C ASP A 76 -15.33 -0.94 9.48
N ASN A 77 -15.81 -2.19 9.48
CA ASN A 77 -17.23 -2.55 9.63
C ASN A 77 -18.10 -2.28 8.38
N TYR A 78 -17.64 -2.75 7.22
CA TYR A 78 -18.45 -2.79 5.99
C TYR A 78 -19.19 -4.13 5.81
N GLN A 79 -20.34 -4.07 5.16
CA GLN A 79 -21.21 -5.22 4.87
C GLN A 79 -20.76 -5.97 3.61
N THR A 80 -21.10 -7.25 3.50
CA THR A 80 -20.89 -8.07 2.29
C THR A 80 -21.49 -7.44 1.05
N LEU A 81 -22.69 -6.84 1.18
CA LEU A 81 -23.36 -6.11 0.11
C LEU A 81 -22.45 -5.05 -0.55
N LEU A 82 -21.61 -4.36 0.24
CA LEU A 82 -20.70 -3.35 -0.30
C LEU A 82 -19.62 -3.97 -1.19
N ILE A 83 -19.06 -5.09 -0.75
CA ILE A 83 -18.04 -5.84 -1.50
C ILE A 83 -18.63 -6.32 -2.84
N GLU A 84 -19.85 -6.87 -2.80
CA GLU A 84 -20.56 -7.34 -3.99
C GLU A 84 -20.85 -6.22 -4.97
N GLN A 85 -21.30 -5.05 -4.49
CA GLN A 85 -21.57 -3.91 -5.37
C GLN A 85 -20.29 -3.30 -5.96
N ILE A 86 -19.17 -3.31 -5.23
CA ILE A 86 -17.87 -2.91 -5.79
C ILE A 86 -17.48 -3.85 -6.93
N ASP A 87 -17.59 -5.17 -6.73
CA ASP A 87 -17.25 -6.16 -7.75
C ASP A 87 -18.14 -6.02 -9.00
N VAL A 88 -19.45 -5.93 -8.82
CA VAL A 88 -20.41 -5.70 -9.93
C VAL A 88 -20.12 -4.39 -10.66
N HIS A 89 -19.74 -3.33 -9.94
CA HIS A 89 -19.40 -2.05 -10.57
C HIS A 89 -18.14 -2.17 -11.43
N LEU A 90 -17.07 -2.77 -10.90
CA LEU A 90 -15.81 -2.97 -11.64
C LEU A 90 -15.99 -3.89 -12.85
N GLU A 91 -16.83 -4.93 -12.76
CA GLU A 91 -17.16 -5.81 -13.90
C GLU A 91 -17.90 -5.06 -15.02
N LYS A 92 -18.78 -4.11 -14.68
CA LYS A 92 -19.51 -3.29 -15.66
C LYS A 92 -18.68 -2.15 -16.24
N HIS A 93 -17.58 -1.80 -15.59
CA HIS A 93 -16.75 -0.63 -15.91
C HIS A 93 -15.27 -1.01 -16.07
N PRO A 94 -14.91 -1.79 -17.11
CA PRO A 94 -13.53 -2.20 -17.35
C PRO A 94 -12.56 -1.02 -17.55
N GLU A 95 -13.06 0.15 -17.95
CA GLU A 95 -12.29 1.39 -18.02
C GLU A 95 -11.72 1.82 -16.66
N ILE A 96 -12.43 1.56 -15.55
CA ILE A 96 -11.94 1.84 -14.20
C ILE A 96 -10.78 0.92 -13.88
N VAL A 97 -10.89 -0.37 -14.20
CA VAL A 97 -9.80 -1.34 -14.05
C VAL A 97 -8.57 -0.91 -14.85
N GLY A 98 -8.77 -0.40 -16.07
CA GLY A 98 -7.71 0.20 -16.88
C GLY A 98 -7.00 1.36 -16.17
N VAL A 99 -7.74 2.26 -15.51
CA VAL A 99 -7.16 3.37 -14.72
C VAL A 99 -6.36 2.85 -13.53
N LEU A 100 -6.88 1.83 -12.82
CA LEU A 100 -6.19 1.21 -11.69
C LEU A 100 -4.85 0.59 -12.11
N THR A 101 -4.84 -0.18 -13.20
CA THR A 101 -3.63 -0.79 -13.75
C THR A 101 -2.63 0.26 -14.22
N ALA A 102 -3.09 1.27 -14.99
CA ALA A 102 -2.24 2.35 -15.46
C ALA A 102 -1.59 3.12 -14.30
N TYR A 103 -2.30 3.31 -13.19
CA TYR A 103 -1.75 3.95 -12.00
C TYR A 103 -0.70 3.09 -11.29
N ALA A 104 -0.89 1.77 -11.23
CA ALA A 104 0.09 0.83 -10.67
C ALA A 104 1.38 0.76 -11.51
N GLU A 105 1.25 0.86 -12.82
CA GLU A 105 2.34 0.76 -13.80
C GLU A 105 2.96 2.12 -14.18
N ARG A 106 2.48 3.22 -13.58
CA ARG A 106 2.92 4.56 -13.95
C ARG A 106 4.43 4.71 -13.78
N SER A 107 5.07 5.33 -14.78
CA SER A 107 6.48 5.71 -14.68
C SER A 107 6.63 6.90 -13.74
N LEU A 108 7.70 6.88 -12.94
CA LEU A 108 8.09 8.01 -12.09
C LEU A 108 9.29 8.70 -12.75
N LEU A 109 9.04 9.83 -13.43
CA LEU A 109 10.08 10.60 -14.10
C LEU A 109 10.92 11.43 -13.10
N ALA A 110 12.23 11.12 -13.01
CA ALA A 110 13.31 11.91 -12.38
C ALA A 110 13.20 12.12 -10.84
N PRO A 111 14.32 12.36 -10.12
CA PRO A 111 14.46 11.91 -8.74
C PRO A 111 13.49 12.65 -7.84
N VAL A 112 12.77 11.88 -7.03
CA VAL A 112 12.01 12.35 -5.88
C VAL A 112 12.96 13.20 -5.03
N GLN A 113 12.85 14.52 -5.18
CA GLN A 113 13.87 15.48 -4.77
C GLN A 113 14.15 15.41 -3.27
N ARG A 114 15.38 15.80 -2.91
CA ARG A 114 15.92 15.94 -1.54
C ARG A 114 15.02 16.73 -0.57
N ASP A 115 14.06 17.52 -1.04
CA ASP A 115 13.12 18.24 -0.19
C ASP A 115 12.10 17.32 0.51
N LEU A 116 11.79 16.16 -0.08
CA LEU A 116 10.90 15.16 0.52
C LEU A 116 11.57 14.39 1.66
N PHE A 117 12.90 14.34 1.67
CA PHE A 117 13.68 13.75 2.76
C PHE A 117 13.38 14.45 4.10
N PHE A 118 13.37 15.79 4.13
CA PHE A 118 13.09 16.56 5.35
C PHE A 118 11.64 16.43 5.84
N ARG A 119 10.76 15.83 5.03
CA ARG A 119 9.34 15.59 5.34
C ARG A 119 9.05 14.14 5.69
N ALA A 120 10.03 13.24 5.53
CA ALA A 120 9.88 11.82 5.80
C ALA A 120 9.62 11.63 7.30
N THR A 121 8.42 11.18 7.64
CA THR A 121 8.08 10.86 9.03
C THR A 121 8.21 9.35 9.23
N VAL A 122 9.11 8.95 10.11
CA VAL A 122 9.12 7.59 10.65
C VAL A 122 7.94 7.48 11.61
N VAL A 123 7.04 6.55 11.35
CA VAL A 123 5.86 6.28 12.17
C VAL A 123 5.91 4.86 12.71
N ASP A 124 5.12 4.61 13.75
CA ASP A 124 4.94 3.26 14.25
C ASP A 124 4.21 2.37 13.23
N PRO A 125 4.54 1.07 13.18
CA PRO A 125 3.79 0.11 12.38
C PRO A 125 2.29 0.12 12.74
N PRO A 126 1.39 -0.14 11.78
CA PRO A 126 -0.03 -0.26 12.07
C PRO A 126 -0.27 -1.38 13.10
N GLU A 127 -1.22 -1.15 14.01
CA GLU A 127 -1.74 -2.23 14.85
C GLU A 127 -2.25 -3.39 13.97
N PRO A 128 -2.06 -4.65 14.40
CA PRO A 128 -2.62 -5.81 13.72
C PRO A 128 -4.15 -5.73 13.68
N HIS A 129 -4.74 -5.95 12.51
CA HIS A 129 -6.20 -6.08 12.40
C HIS A 129 -6.60 -7.55 12.39
N PRO A 130 -7.64 -7.92 13.15
CA PRO A 130 -8.15 -9.28 13.11
C PRO A 130 -8.60 -9.63 11.69
N PRO A 131 -8.40 -10.88 11.24
CA PRO A 131 -8.91 -11.33 9.95
C PRO A 131 -10.41 -11.10 9.83
N GLU A 132 -10.85 -10.75 8.62
CA GLU A 132 -12.20 -11.12 8.20
C GLU A 132 -12.34 -12.64 8.29
N SER A 133 -13.49 -13.13 8.73
CA SER A 133 -13.74 -14.55 8.96
C SER A 133 -14.99 -15.05 8.24
N GLY A 134 -15.06 -16.37 8.05
CA GLY A 134 -16.21 -17.05 7.47
C GLY A 134 -16.50 -16.66 6.01
N ASN A 135 -17.78 -16.44 5.70
CA ASN A 135 -18.24 -16.21 4.32
C ASN A 135 -17.64 -14.96 3.69
N LYS A 136 -17.38 -13.91 4.48
CA LYS A 136 -16.84 -12.64 3.99
C LYS A 136 -15.39 -12.77 3.54
N GLU A 137 -14.56 -13.51 4.28
CA GLU A 137 -13.18 -13.81 3.89
C GLU A 137 -13.14 -14.58 2.56
N ARG A 138 -13.99 -15.60 2.42
CA ARG A 138 -14.08 -16.40 1.19
C ARG A 138 -14.48 -15.54 -0.02
N LEU A 139 -15.43 -14.62 0.17
CA LEU A 139 -15.85 -13.69 -0.88
C LEU A 139 -14.70 -12.76 -1.29
N LEU A 140 -14.03 -12.13 -0.32
CA LEU A 140 -12.87 -11.27 -0.57
C LEU A 140 -11.80 -12.01 -1.36
N ARG A 141 -11.40 -13.21 -0.92
CA ARG A 141 -10.39 -14.02 -1.64
C ARG A 141 -10.80 -14.36 -3.07
N LYS A 142 -12.09 -14.59 -3.33
CA LYS A 142 -12.60 -14.85 -4.68
C LYS A 142 -12.44 -13.60 -5.57
N ILE A 143 -12.80 -12.44 -5.05
CA ILE A 143 -12.80 -11.18 -5.79
C ILE A 143 -11.38 -10.65 -5.99
N MET A 144 -10.53 -10.71 -4.97
CA MET A 144 -9.12 -10.28 -5.05
C MET A 144 -8.37 -10.95 -6.21
N LYS A 145 -8.68 -12.21 -6.54
CA LYS A 145 -8.06 -12.92 -7.67
C LYS A 145 -8.38 -12.32 -9.04
N LYS A 146 -9.41 -11.47 -9.15
CA LYS A 146 -9.78 -10.79 -10.40
C LYS A 146 -8.91 -9.56 -10.67
N TYR A 147 -8.25 -9.00 -9.65
CA TYR A 147 -7.54 -7.73 -9.75
C TYR A 147 -6.05 -7.90 -9.45
N THR A 148 -5.20 -7.35 -10.30
CA THR A 148 -3.74 -7.55 -10.26
C THR A 148 -2.99 -6.31 -9.78
N PHE A 149 -3.66 -5.35 -9.15
CA PHE A 149 -3.04 -4.07 -8.77
C PHE A 149 -1.76 -4.24 -7.94
N VAL A 150 -1.80 -5.08 -6.90
CA VAL A 150 -0.64 -5.31 -6.01
C VAL A 150 0.54 -5.90 -6.77
N THR A 151 0.29 -6.87 -7.65
CA THR A 151 1.35 -7.51 -8.42
C THR A 151 1.90 -6.58 -9.50
N ALA A 152 1.03 -5.79 -10.15
CA ALA A 152 1.44 -4.73 -11.09
C ALA A 152 2.31 -3.67 -10.41
N GLU A 153 1.90 -3.15 -9.26
CA GLU A 153 2.68 -2.15 -8.50
C GLU A 153 4.00 -2.74 -7.99
N ALA A 154 4.00 -3.98 -7.50
CA ALA A 154 5.22 -4.67 -7.07
C ALA A 154 6.21 -4.93 -8.24
N ASN A 155 5.70 -5.06 -9.46
CA ASN A 155 6.52 -5.24 -10.66
C ASN A 155 7.04 -3.91 -11.24
N ASN A 156 6.44 -2.77 -10.86
CA ASN A 156 6.87 -1.45 -11.28
C ASN A 156 8.32 -1.16 -10.82
N SER A 157 9.26 -1.20 -11.78
CA SER A 157 10.68 -1.04 -11.50
C SER A 157 11.04 0.40 -11.14
N ASP A 158 10.37 1.38 -11.73
CA ASP A 158 10.58 2.80 -11.44
C ASP A 158 10.21 3.11 -9.98
N LEU A 159 9.06 2.60 -9.50
CA LEU A 159 8.63 2.73 -8.11
C LEU A 159 9.61 2.07 -7.12
N LYS A 160 10.08 0.86 -7.47
CA LYS A 160 11.06 0.13 -6.64
C LYS A 160 12.37 0.88 -6.53
N GLU A 161 12.94 1.31 -7.66
CA GLU A 161 14.22 2.02 -7.67
C GLU A 161 14.12 3.40 -7.02
N ALA A 162 13.03 4.14 -7.25
CA ALA A 162 12.79 5.43 -6.58
C ALA A 162 12.70 5.28 -5.06
N GLY A 163 11.99 4.26 -4.57
CA GLY A 163 11.91 4.00 -3.13
C GLY A 163 13.22 3.53 -2.51
N LYS A 164 14.00 2.71 -3.21
CA LYS A 164 15.36 2.33 -2.76
C LYS A 164 16.27 3.55 -2.65
N GLY A 165 16.26 4.42 -3.67
CA GLY A 165 17.03 5.67 -3.65
C GLY A 165 16.63 6.57 -2.48
N PHE A 166 15.33 6.70 -2.19
CA PHE A 166 14.83 7.45 -1.05
C PHE A 166 15.34 6.89 0.29
N VAL A 167 15.26 5.58 0.50
CA VAL A 167 15.74 4.94 1.74
C VAL A 167 17.27 5.00 1.86
N LEU A 168 17.99 4.94 0.74
CA LEU A 168 19.44 5.09 0.72
C LEU A 168 19.85 6.47 1.23
N ASP A 169 19.19 7.52 0.76
CA ASP A 169 19.44 8.89 1.23
C ASP A 169 18.98 9.09 2.68
N LEU A 170 17.87 8.46 3.09
CA LEU A 170 17.42 8.38 4.49
C LEU A 170 18.52 7.89 5.42
N GLU A 171 19.09 6.73 5.10
CA GLU A 171 20.11 6.09 5.92
C GLU A 171 21.44 6.85 5.94
N ARG A 172 21.82 7.45 4.82
CA ARG A 172 23.02 8.32 4.77
C ARG A 172 22.91 9.49 5.73
N ALA A 173 21.75 10.13 5.77
CA ALA A 173 21.54 11.25 6.65
C ALA A 173 21.45 10.81 8.12
N ARG A 174 20.76 9.70 8.42
CA ARG A 174 20.76 9.11 9.77
C ARG A 174 22.19 8.91 10.30
N LEU A 175 23.06 8.28 9.50
CA LEU A 175 24.46 8.06 9.90
C LEU A 175 25.26 9.36 10.04
N ARG A 176 24.98 10.38 9.23
CA ARG A 176 25.62 11.70 9.35
C ARG A 176 25.19 12.41 10.64
N GLU A 177 23.90 12.36 10.98
CA GLU A 177 23.35 12.92 12.21
C GLU A 177 23.89 12.21 13.46
N GLU A 178 24.08 10.89 13.38
CA GLU A 178 24.72 10.08 14.42
C GLU A 178 26.26 10.25 14.48
N GLY A 179 26.87 11.09 13.62
CA GLY A 179 28.32 11.35 13.58
C GLY A 179 29.15 10.26 12.89
N SER A 180 28.52 9.26 12.30
CA SER A 180 29.15 8.10 11.64
C SER A 180 29.43 8.35 10.15
N LEU A 181 30.15 9.44 9.83
CA LEU A 181 30.44 9.87 8.45
C LEU A 181 31.07 8.76 7.58
N ARG A 182 32.04 8.02 8.12
CA ARG A 182 32.71 6.92 7.41
C ARG A 182 31.75 5.81 7.01
N MET A 183 30.73 5.53 7.84
CA MET A 183 29.73 4.51 7.50
C MET A 183 28.72 5.03 6.48
N ALA A 184 28.38 6.32 6.52
CA ALA A 184 27.52 6.97 5.52
C ALA A 184 28.09 6.84 4.10
N ASP A 185 29.41 6.92 3.95
CA ASP A 185 30.09 6.76 2.66
C ASP A 185 30.20 5.30 2.20
N ARG A 186 30.00 4.35 3.11
CA ARG A 186 30.04 2.90 2.84
C ARG A 186 28.68 2.29 2.57
N ILE A 187 27.58 3.03 2.68
CA ILE A 187 26.24 2.49 2.40
C ILE A 187 26.16 2.11 0.92
N GLU A 188 25.72 0.88 0.65
CA GLU A 188 25.62 0.32 -0.69
C GLU A 188 24.19 -0.09 -1.01
N GLN A 189 23.70 0.32 -2.19
CA GLN A 189 22.51 -0.28 -2.79
C GLN A 189 22.94 -1.50 -3.61
N ILE A 190 22.31 -2.65 -3.36
CA ILE A 190 22.59 -3.87 -4.12
C ILE A 190 22.17 -3.68 -5.58
N SER A 191 23.10 -3.90 -6.49
CA SER A 191 22.89 -3.69 -7.93
C SER A 191 21.79 -4.60 -8.47
N ALA A 192 21.09 -4.13 -9.52
CA ALA A 192 20.02 -4.89 -10.19
C ALA A 192 20.46 -6.30 -10.63
N LYS A 193 21.74 -6.49 -10.97
CA LYS A 193 22.33 -7.79 -11.34
C LYS A 193 22.41 -8.79 -10.18
N ARG A 194 22.49 -8.31 -8.93
CA ARG A 194 22.48 -9.15 -7.70
C ARG A 194 21.11 -9.15 -7.00
N ALA A 195 20.23 -8.21 -7.33
CA ALA A 195 18.91 -8.05 -6.70
C ALA A 195 17.95 -9.22 -6.93
N SER A 196 18.14 -10.01 -8.01
CA SER A 196 17.37 -11.25 -8.23
C SER A 196 17.65 -12.33 -7.18
N VAL A 197 18.76 -12.22 -6.44
CA VAL A 197 19.25 -13.27 -5.52
C VAL A 197 19.42 -12.72 -4.10
N ALA A 198 19.65 -11.41 -3.94
CA ALA A 198 19.87 -10.81 -2.64
C ALA A 198 18.55 -10.66 -1.84
N PRO A 199 18.52 -11.12 -0.58
CA PRO A 199 17.32 -11.04 0.27
C PRO A 199 17.10 -9.65 0.91
N TYR A 200 17.87 -8.64 0.50
CA TYR A 200 17.81 -7.24 0.94
C TYR A 200 18.24 -6.31 -0.22
N ASP A 201 17.91 -5.02 -0.12
CA ASP A 201 18.16 -4.04 -1.18
C ASP A 201 19.31 -3.07 -0.84
N ILE A 202 19.54 -2.77 0.45
CA ILE A 202 20.55 -1.82 0.92
C ILE A 202 21.35 -2.45 2.06
N LEU A 203 22.68 -2.32 2.00
CA LEU A 203 23.58 -2.56 3.12
C LEU A 203 23.93 -1.22 3.77
N SER A 204 23.39 -1.01 4.96
CA SER A 204 23.69 0.11 5.85
C SER A 204 24.47 -0.38 7.08
N TYR A 205 24.65 0.48 8.06
CA TYR A 205 25.38 0.18 9.29
C TYR A 205 24.69 0.80 10.51
N GLU A 206 24.86 0.17 11.65
CA GLU A 206 24.56 0.77 12.95
C GLU A 206 25.72 1.69 13.39
N CYS A 207 25.52 2.54 14.39
CA CYS A 207 26.57 3.46 14.91
C CYS A 207 27.82 2.74 15.44
N ASN A 208 27.70 1.46 15.79
CA ASN A 208 28.82 0.59 16.21
C ASN A 208 29.45 -0.19 15.04
N GLU A 209 29.25 0.26 13.80
CA GLU A 209 29.73 -0.34 12.55
C GLU A 209 29.17 -1.74 12.24
N LYS A 210 28.19 -2.24 13.00
CA LYS A 210 27.52 -3.52 12.68
C LYS A 210 26.72 -3.38 11.38
N PRO A 211 26.75 -4.38 10.49
CA PRO A 211 25.99 -4.34 9.25
C PRO A 211 24.48 -4.34 9.54
N LEU A 212 23.76 -3.57 8.73
CA LEU A 212 22.31 -3.46 8.74
C LEU A 212 21.78 -3.76 7.34
N PHE A 213 21.10 -4.89 7.19
CA PHE A 213 20.49 -5.35 5.95
C PHE A 213 19.06 -4.81 5.85
N ILE A 214 18.81 -3.99 4.84
CA ILE A 214 17.54 -3.29 4.67
C ILE A 214 16.83 -3.80 3.41
N LYS A 215 15.61 -4.31 3.60
CA LYS A 215 14.67 -4.58 2.51
C LYS A 215 13.69 -3.42 2.39
N VAL A 216 13.54 -2.87 1.19
CA VAL A 216 12.62 -1.77 0.91
C VAL A 216 11.36 -2.31 0.23
N LYS A 217 10.19 -1.95 0.75
CA LYS A 217 8.90 -2.23 0.13
C LYS A 217 8.17 -0.91 -0.08
N THR A 218 8.13 -0.44 -1.31
CA THR A 218 7.49 0.82 -1.68
C THR A 218 6.06 0.61 -2.12
N THR A 219 5.16 1.55 -1.85
CA THR A 219 3.81 1.61 -2.42
C THR A 219 3.37 3.06 -2.54
N SER A 220 2.53 3.34 -3.54
CA SER A 220 1.86 4.63 -3.66
C SER A 220 0.56 4.71 -2.86
N CYS A 221 0.15 3.60 -2.26
CA CYS A 221 -1.02 3.50 -1.40
C CYS A 221 -0.67 3.74 0.06
N GLY A 222 -1.71 3.74 0.92
CA GLY A 222 -1.53 4.02 2.35
C GLY A 222 -0.85 2.90 3.14
N MET A 223 -0.53 3.21 4.40
CA MET A 223 0.24 2.41 5.35
C MET A 223 -0.07 0.90 5.41
N ARG A 224 -1.35 0.54 5.27
CA ARG A 224 -1.83 -0.85 5.41
C ARG A 224 -1.90 -1.62 4.10
N PHE A 225 -1.54 -1.00 2.99
CA PHE A 225 -1.60 -1.65 1.70
C PHE A 225 -0.66 -2.86 1.66
N PRO A 226 -1.11 -4.03 1.16
CA PRO A 226 -0.32 -5.25 1.16
C PRO A 226 0.93 -5.14 0.27
N PHE A 227 1.87 -6.06 0.48
CA PHE A 227 3.10 -6.18 -0.30
C PHE A 227 3.54 -7.63 -0.36
N SER A 228 4.20 -8.01 -1.46
CA SER A 228 4.71 -9.37 -1.65
C SER A 228 6.05 -9.56 -0.94
N LEU A 229 6.26 -10.77 -0.41
CA LEU A 229 7.52 -11.21 0.19
C LEU A 229 7.97 -12.53 -0.44
N SER A 230 9.27 -12.70 -0.60
CA SER A 230 9.85 -13.96 -1.08
C SER A 230 10.25 -14.87 0.09
N ALA A 231 10.34 -16.18 -0.17
CA ALA A 231 10.85 -17.14 0.80
C ALA A 231 12.28 -16.83 1.25
N ALA A 232 13.12 -16.30 0.35
CA ALA A 232 14.49 -15.88 0.65
C ALA A 232 14.53 -14.68 1.61
N GLU A 233 13.64 -13.69 1.42
CA GLU A 233 13.50 -12.54 2.31
C GLU A 233 13.09 -12.99 3.72
N LEU A 234 12.12 -13.89 3.82
CA LEU A 234 11.65 -14.45 5.09
C LEU A 234 12.76 -15.23 5.80
N ALA A 235 13.42 -16.17 5.11
CA ALA A 235 14.49 -16.98 5.67
C ALA A 235 15.67 -16.11 6.15
N PHE A 236 16.06 -15.10 5.37
CA PHE A 236 17.16 -14.21 5.74
C PHE A 236 16.82 -13.34 6.95
N SER A 237 15.57 -12.86 7.05
CA SER A 237 15.10 -12.11 8.24
C SER A 237 15.14 -12.98 9.51
N ALA A 238 14.82 -14.27 9.39
CA ALA A 238 14.85 -15.21 10.50
C ALA A 238 16.28 -15.54 10.94
N ALA A 239 17.21 -15.63 9.99
CA ALA A 239 18.63 -15.91 10.26
C ALA A 239 19.41 -14.70 10.80
N ASN A 240 18.98 -13.46 10.49
CA ASN A 240 19.68 -12.24 10.87
C ASN A 240 18.78 -11.25 11.65
N PRO A 241 18.12 -11.65 12.74
CA PRO A 241 17.11 -10.82 13.40
C PRO A 241 17.67 -9.49 13.95
N ASP A 242 18.92 -9.48 14.43
CA ASP A 242 19.50 -8.28 15.01
C ASP A 242 19.88 -7.24 13.94
N SER A 243 20.25 -7.71 12.75
CA SER A 243 20.78 -6.91 11.64
C SER A 243 19.82 -6.77 10.45
N TYR A 244 18.60 -7.30 10.51
CA TYR A 244 17.62 -7.19 9.41
C TYR A 244 16.50 -6.18 9.72
N ARG A 245 16.16 -5.36 8.72
CA ARG A 245 15.05 -4.42 8.77
C ARG A 245 14.26 -4.45 7.46
N LEU A 246 12.94 -4.36 7.57
CA LEU A 246 12.07 -4.05 6.42
C LEU A 246 11.55 -2.62 6.56
N TYR A 247 11.87 -1.80 5.57
CA TYR A 247 11.42 -0.42 5.47
C TYR A 247 10.19 -0.41 4.56
N ARG A 248 9.00 -0.17 5.15
CA ARG A 248 7.77 -0.02 4.39
C ARG A 248 7.58 1.46 4.09
N LEU A 249 7.85 1.86 2.85
CA LEU A 249 7.65 3.21 2.34
C LEU A 249 6.30 3.30 1.65
N PHE A 250 5.46 4.25 2.07
CA PHE A 250 4.06 4.34 1.63
C PHE A 250 3.64 5.80 1.40
N ASP A 251 2.48 5.98 0.76
CA ASP A 251 2.01 7.27 0.21
C ASP A 251 3.06 7.94 -0.70
N PHE A 252 3.88 7.12 -1.38
CA PHE A 252 5.01 7.57 -2.19
C PHE A 252 4.61 7.76 -3.68
N PRO A 253 5.09 8.80 -4.36
CA PRO A 253 6.05 9.83 -3.92
C PRO A 253 5.44 11.08 -3.26
N GLU A 254 4.11 11.22 -3.21
CA GLU A 254 3.49 12.51 -2.93
C GLU A 254 3.56 12.95 -1.46
N ALA A 255 3.54 11.99 -0.51
CA ALA A 255 3.63 12.26 0.93
C ALA A 255 4.37 11.11 1.64
N PRO A 256 5.66 10.93 1.40
CA PRO A 256 6.40 9.75 1.81
C PRO A 256 6.44 9.62 3.33
N ARG A 257 5.96 8.46 3.80
CA ARG A 257 6.03 8.04 5.20
C ARG A 257 6.58 6.63 5.26
N LEU A 258 7.21 6.30 6.38
CA LEU A 258 7.78 4.97 6.53
C LEU A 258 7.59 4.41 7.93
N PHE A 259 7.44 3.09 8.02
CA PHE A 259 7.63 2.36 9.27
C PHE A 259 8.66 1.26 9.06
N ILE A 260 9.28 0.84 10.16
CA ILE A 260 10.38 -0.14 10.15
C ILE A 260 9.94 -1.38 10.93
N LEU A 261 9.96 -2.54 10.28
CA LEU A 261 9.81 -3.83 10.95
C LEU A 261 11.20 -4.37 11.30
N LYS A 262 11.43 -4.68 12.58
CA LYS A 262 12.74 -5.10 13.10
C LYS A 262 12.79 -6.61 13.29
N GLY A 263 13.83 -7.23 12.73
CA GLY A 263 14.13 -8.65 12.93
C GLY A 263 13.24 -9.60 12.14
N ARG A 264 12.74 -10.65 12.81
CA ARG A 264 12.04 -11.75 12.14
C ARG A 264 10.70 -11.26 11.64
N LEU A 265 10.46 -11.33 10.33
CA LEU A 265 9.24 -10.79 9.75
C LEU A 265 7.97 -11.49 10.24
N TYR A 266 8.05 -12.79 10.55
CA TYR A 266 6.93 -13.58 11.08
C TYR A 266 6.32 -13.01 12.37
N ASP A 267 7.08 -12.24 13.15
CA ASP A 267 6.60 -11.64 14.39
C ASP A 267 5.68 -10.42 14.12
N TRP A 268 5.73 -9.87 12.90
CA TRP A 268 5.06 -8.62 12.53
C TRP A 268 3.93 -8.79 11.52
N ILE A 269 3.95 -9.86 10.72
CA ILE A 269 3.09 -9.96 9.53
C ILE A 269 2.30 -11.26 9.50
N ARG A 270 1.16 -11.21 8.82
CA ARG A 270 0.40 -12.38 8.39
C ARG A 270 0.64 -12.64 6.92
N LEU A 271 1.10 -13.85 6.60
CA LEU A 271 1.29 -14.28 5.21
C LEU A 271 -0.01 -14.86 4.64
N ILE A 272 -0.36 -14.43 3.43
CA ILE A 272 -1.43 -15.02 2.63
C ILE A 272 -0.75 -15.75 1.47
N PRO A 273 -0.92 -17.08 1.34
CA PRO A 273 -0.29 -17.79 0.24
C PRO A 273 -0.91 -17.43 -1.11
N GLU A 274 -0.07 -17.06 -2.07
CA GLU A 274 -0.50 -16.68 -3.43
C GLU A 274 -0.16 -17.75 -4.48
N SER A 275 1.04 -18.34 -4.43
CA SER A 275 1.49 -19.35 -5.39
C SER A 275 2.33 -20.44 -4.72
N PHE A 276 2.12 -21.69 -5.11
CA PHE A 276 2.94 -22.83 -4.69
C PHE A 276 3.46 -23.58 -5.91
N LEU A 277 4.71 -24.03 -5.84
CA LEU A 277 5.25 -25.01 -6.78
C LEU A 277 5.09 -26.40 -6.15
N ALA A 278 4.45 -27.33 -6.86
CA ALA A 278 4.29 -28.71 -6.42
C ALA A 278 5.00 -29.66 -7.39
N ARG A 279 5.58 -30.74 -6.85
CA ARG A 279 6.11 -31.88 -7.59
C ARG A 279 5.63 -33.15 -6.90
N VAL A 280 5.38 -34.18 -7.70
CA VAL A 280 5.15 -35.54 -7.17
C VAL A 280 6.54 -36.17 -7.09
N GLU A 281 6.93 -36.58 -5.88
CA GLU A 281 8.13 -37.38 -5.61
C GLU A 281 7.71 -38.78 -5.15
#